data_AF-G8CNT4-F1
#
_entry.id   AF-G8CNT4-F1
#
_cell.length_a   1.000
_cell.length_b   1.000
_cell.length_c   1.000
_cell.angle_alpha   90.00
_cell.angle_beta   90.00
_cell.angle_gamma   90.00
#
_symmetry.space_group_name_H-M   'P 1'
#
loop_
_entity.id
_entity.type
_entity.pdbx_description
1 polymer ?
#
loop_
_entity_poly.entity_id
_entity_poly.type
_entity_poly.pdbx_seq_one_letter_code
_entity_poly.pdbx_strand_id
1 'polypeptide(L)'
;MTPLQRIRYYTDNPEYQTKMYQLLARYQPIEREEISKLHQKYYACKLEDPDNILLDIKNGSPARYNLYTLIMAIEDYTHNALRRKRSKISDEVDRSKTKRRIYKVRRQTYKDRIRALLTEIDMLRKKEGLSWSEIAVYLQRAHRKYFAGKRLSASYLRRAYNDLI
;
A
#
# COMPACT_ATOMS: atom_id res chain seq x y z
N MET A 1 -8.13 15.19 17.04
CA MET A 1 -8.38 15.95 18.29
C MET A 1 -7.20 16.85 18.53
N THR A 2 -7.43 18.10 18.94
CA THR A 2 -6.36 18.98 19.39
C THR A 2 -5.80 18.50 20.74
N PRO A 3 -4.56 18.87 21.13
CA PRO A 3 -4.01 18.51 22.44
C PRO A 3 -4.89 18.94 23.62
N LEU A 4 -5.56 20.10 23.51
CA LEU A 4 -6.50 20.60 24.52
C LEU A 4 -7.74 19.71 24.67
N GLN A 5 -8.34 19.29 23.55
CA GLN A 5 -9.50 18.38 23.56
C GLN A 5 -9.14 17.04 24.19
N ARG A 6 -7.93 16.53 23.88
CA ARG A 6 -7.39 15.29 24.47
C ARG A 6 -7.25 15.40 25.99
N ILE A 7 -6.67 16.49 26.48
CA ILE A 7 -6.46 16.70 27.93
C ILE A 7 -7.76 16.85 28.70
N ARG A 8 -8.72 17.58 28.13
CA ARG A 8 -10.07 17.67 28.71
C ARG A 8 -10.70 16.27 28.78
N TYR A 9 -10.62 15.50 27.70
CA TYR A 9 -11.12 14.14 27.67
C TYR A 9 -10.46 13.24 28.74
N TYR A 10 -9.14 13.31 28.92
CA TYR A 10 -8.45 12.52 29.94
C TYR A 10 -8.86 12.94 31.36
N THR A 11 -9.10 14.23 31.59
CA THR A 11 -9.58 14.75 32.87
C THR A 11 -10.95 14.19 33.20
N ASP A 12 -11.85 14.19 32.21
CA ASP A 12 -13.24 13.78 32.39
C ASP A 12 -13.39 12.24 32.43
N ASN A 13 -12.38 11.49 31.98
CA ASN A 13 -12.42 10.02 31.85
C ASN A 13 -11.21 9.34 32.54
N PRO A 14 -11.24 9.16 33.87
CA PRO A 14 -10.13 8.53 34.61
C PRO A 14 -9.91 7.06 34.20
N GLU A 15 -10.95 6.33 33.84
CA GLU A 15 -10.86 4.96 33.33
C GLU A 15 -9.98 4.85 32.09
N TYR A 16 -10.00 5.89 31.25
CA TYR A 16 -9.17 5.97 30.05
C TYR A 16 -7.69 6.05 30.40
N GLN A 17 -7.34 6.78 31.46
CA GLN A 17 -5.96 6.87 31.94
C GLN A 17 -5.45 5.48 32.37
N THR A 18 -6.25 4.75 33.15
CA THR A 18 -5.95 3.37 33.59
C THR A 18 -5.72 2.45 32.40
N LYS A 19 -6.59 2.52 31.38
CA LYS A 19 -6.44 1.74 30.15
C LYS A 19 -5.12 2.03 29.43
N MET A 20 -4.69 3.29 29.38
CA MET A 20 -3.42 3.67 28.74
C MET A 20 -2.22 3.13 29.50
N TYR A 21 -2.26 3.10 30.83
CA TYR A 21 -1.21 2.47 31.63
C TYR A 21 -1.13 0.96 31.43
N GLN A 22 -2.28 0.28 31.41
CA GLN A 22 -2.32 -1.15 31.12
C GLN A 22 -1.75 -1.44 29.72
N LEU A 23 -1.99 -0.55 28.76
CA LEU A 23 -1.45 -0.66 27.41
C LEU A 23 0.07 -0.48 27.40
N LEU A 24 0.59 0.52 28.12
CA LEU A 24 2.02 0.75 28.30
C LEU A 24 2.72 -0.48 28.90
N ALA A 25 2.10 -1.10 29.91
CA ALA A 25 2.62 -2.31 30.55
C ALA A 25 2.67 -3.52 29.59
N ARG A 26 1.80 -3.59 28.58
CA ARG A 26 1.79 -4.67 27.59
C ARG A 26 2.84 -4.51 26.48
N TYR A 27 3.33 -3.29 26.25
CA TYR A 27 4.31 -3.04 25.21
C TYR A 27 5.69 -3.62 25.53
N GLN A 28 6.43 -4.01 24.49
CA GLN A 28 7.80 -4.49 24.60
C GLN A 28 8.75 -3.37 25.01
N PRO A 29 9.93 -3.67 25.59
CA PRO A 29 10.88 -2.64 26.04
C PRO A 29 11.23 -1.62 24.96
N ILE A 30 11.46 -2.07 23.73
CA ILE A 30 11.79 -1.18 22.60
C ILE A 30 10.65 -0.22 22.23
N GLU A 31 9.41 -0.69 22.35
CA GLU A 31 8.22 0.11 22.08
C GLU A 31 7.99 1.15 23.19
N ARG A 32 8.27 0.78 24.44
CA ARG A 32 8.26 1.72 25.58
C ARG A 32 9.31 2.82 25.41
N GLU A 33 10.47 2.50 24.85
CA GLU A 33 11.49 3.49 24.52
C GLU A 33 11.02 4.47 23.42
N GLU A 34 10.36 3.98 22.36
CA GLU A 34 9.75 4.84 21.35
C GLU A 34 8.67 5.76 21.95
N ILE A 35 7.82 5.22 22.83
CA ILE A 35 6.81 6.01 23.56
C ILE A 35 7.49 7.06 24.46
N SER A 36 8.57 6.70 25.15
CA SER A 36 9.34 7.63 25.99
C SER A 36 9.90 8.81 25.17
N LYS A 37 10.43 8.55 23.97
CA LYS A 37 10.91 9.60 23.06
C LYS A 37 9.77 10.53 22.61
N LEU A 38 8.60 9.98 22.28
CA LEU A 38 7.41 10.77 21.94
C LEU A 38 6.93 11.61 23.13
N HIS A 39 6.95 11.03 24.33
CA HIS A 39 6.59 11.72 25.55
C HIS A 39 7.51 12.91 25.82
N GLN A 40 8.83 12.73 25.70
CA GLN A 40 9.80 13.82 25.82
C GLN A 40 9.52 14.93 24.81
N LYS A 41 9.15 14.59 23.57
CA LYS A 41 8.79 15.57 22.55
C LYS A 41 7.56 16.40 22.96
N TYR A 42 6.53 15.76 23.50
CA TYR A 42 5.34 16.47 23.99
C TYR A 42 5.64 17.34 25.21
N TYR A 43 6.45 16.83 26.14
CA TYR A 43 6.81 17.53 27.37
C TYR A 43 7.72 18.75 27.13
N ALA A 44 8.64 18.62 26.15
CA ALA A 44 9.60 19.64 25.76
C ALA A 44 9.04 20.67 24.77
N CYS A 45 7.80 20.49 24.30
CA CYS A 45 7.18 21.44 23.39
C CYS A 45 7.16 22.82 24.05
N LYS A 46 7.93 23.78 23.50
CA LYS A 46 7.84 25.18 23.89
C LYS A 46 6.51 25.69 23.40
N LEU A 47 5.60 25.89 24.33
CA LEU A 47 4.28 26.44 24.06
C LEU A 47 4.49 27.94 23.89
N GLU A 48 4.84 28.38 22.68
CA GLU A 48 5.05 29.80 22.34
C GLU A 48 3.73 30.59 22.27
N ASP A 49 2.60 29.97 22.63
CA ASP A 49 1.28 30.60 22.67
C ASP A 49 0.96 31.12 24.08
N PRO A 50 0.61 32.41 24.25
CA PRO A 50 0.26 32.98 25.55
C PRO A 50 -1.09 32.50 26.12
N ASP A 51 -1.98 31.94 25.29
CA ASP A 51 -3.28 31.37 25.71
C ASP A 51 -3.23 29.84 25.96
N ASN A 52 -2.05 29.31 26.30
CA ASN A 52 -1.86 27.89 26.38
C ASN A 52 -2.26 27.33 27.75
N ILE A 53 -3.49 26.84 27.86
CA ILE A 53 -4.00 26.05 29.00
C ILE A 53 -3.01 24.91 29.39
N LEU A 54 -2.20 24.42 28.44
CA LEU A 54 -1.16 23.44 28.70
C LEU A 54 -0.02 23.97 29.58
N LEU A 55 0.34 25.25 29.42
CA LEU A 55 1.33 25.93 30.24
C LEU A 55 0.77 26.18 31.66
N ASP A 56 -0.51 26.54 31.77
CA ASP A 56 -1.19 26.66 33.06
C ASP A 56 -1.25 25.33 33.81
N ILE A 57 -1.56 24.23 33.12
CA ILE A 57 -1.54 22.89 33.71
C ILE A 57 -0.12 22.51 34.13
N LYS A 58 0.89 22.84 33.31
CA LYS A 58 2.30 22.58 33.63
C LYS A 58 2.77 23.36 34.86
N ASN A 59 2.39 24.63 34.96
CA ASN A 59 2.75 25.49 36.08
C ASN A 59 1.97 25.16 37.36
N GLY A 60 0.68 24.82 37.24
CA GLY A 60 -0.17 24.47 38.37
C GLY A 60 0.08 23.06 38.92
N SER A 61 0.33 22.08 38.05
CA SER A 61 0.68 20.72 38.46
C SER A 61 1.59 20.03 37.43
N PRO A 62 2.91 20.10 37.62
CA PRO A 62 3.87 19.46 36.72
C PRO A 62 3.64 17.95 36.57
N ALA A 63 3.21 17.28 37.65
CA ALA A 63 2.91 15.85 37.65
C ALA A 63 1.72 15.51 36.74
N ARG A 64 0.67 16.33 36.77
CA ARG A 64 -0.53 16.15 35.94
C ARG A 64 -0.22 16.40 34.47
N TYR A 65 0.59 17.40 34.18
CA TYR A 65 1.07 17.67 32.82
C TYR A 65 1.92 16.50 32.27
N ASN A 66 2.84 15.97 33.08
CA ASN A 66 3.66 14.81 32.74
C ASN A 66 2.78 13.58 32.42
N LEU A 67 1.75 13.35 33.24
CA LEU A 67 0.78 12.28 32.98
C LEU A 67 0.07 12.45 31.63
N TYR A 68 -0.48 13.63 31.35
CA TYR A 68 -1.22 13.83 30.11
C TYR A 68 -0.34 13.74 28.86
N THR A 69 0.88 14.26 28.93
CA THR A 69 1.85 14.14 27.83
C THR A 69 2.27 12.69 27.59
N LEU A 70 2.39 11.87 28.64
CA LEU A 70 2.61 10.43 28.51
C LEU A 70 1.41 9.73 27.85
N ILE A 71 0.18 10.04 28.28
CA ILE A 71 -1.03 9.46 27.68
C ILE A 71 -1.11 9.79 26.18
N MET A 72 -0.85 11.04 25.80
CA MET A 72 -0.80 11.45 24.39
C MET A 72 0.25 10.66 23.60
N ALA A 73 1.43 10.44 24.18
CA ALA A 73 2.50 9.66 23.54
C ALA A 73 2.08 8.21 23.29
N ILE A 74 1.42 7.57 24.26
CA ILE A 74 0.89 6.21 24.12
C ILE A 74 -0.17 6.19 23.00
N GLU A 75 -1.10 7.13 23.01
CA GLU A 75 -2.16 7.25 22.01
C GLU A 75 -1.59 7.36 20.60
N ASP A 76 -0.64 8.27 20.37
CA ASP A 76 -0.08 8.49 19.04
C ASP A 76 0.82 7.33 18.59
N TYR A 77 1.54 6.69 19.52
CA TYR A 77 2.26 5.45 19.24
C TYR A 77 1.30 4.36 18.73
N THR A 78 0.16 4.17 19.41
CA THR A 78 -0.81 3.14 19.03
C THR A 78 -1.42 3.39 17.66
N HIS A 79 -1.83 4.64 17.38
CA HIS A 79 -2.39 5.04 16.10
C HIS A 79 -1.37 4.84 14.96
N ASN A 80 -0.12 5.24 15.18
CA ASN A 80 0.96 5.06 14.22
C ASN A 80 1.33 3.59 14.02
N ALA A 81 1.34 2.77 15.07
CA ALA A 81 1.57 1.33 14.97
C ALA A 81 0.49 0.62 14.15
N LEU A 82 -0.78 1.00 14.34
CA LEU A 82 -1.90 0.52 13.53
C LEU A 82 -1.75 0.92 12.05
N ARG A 83 -1.31 2.15 11.78
CA ARG A 83 -1.02 2.62 10.42
C ARG A 83 0.12 1.84 9.77
N ARG A 84 1.21 1.58 10.52
CA ARG A 84 2.35 0.76 10.07
C ARG A 84 1.91 -0.68 9.72
N LYS A 85 1.06 -1.30 10.54
CA LYS A 85 0.52 -2.65 10.28
C LYS A 85 -0.35 -2.68 9.02
N ARG A 86 -1.23 -1.69 8.82
CA ARG A 86 -2.06 -1.58 7.60
C ARG A 86 -1.19 -1.40 6.34
N SER A 87 -0.13 -0.60 6.41
CA SER A 87 0.82 -0.44 5.30
C SER A 87 1.47 -1.77 4.90
N LYS A 88 1.98 -2.55 5.88
CA LYS A 88 2.61 -3.84 5.59
C LYS A 88 1.66 -4.82 4.88
N ILE A 89 0.39 -4.85 5.29
CA ILE A 89 -0.64 -5.69 4.64
C ILE A 89 -0.87 -5.22 3.19
N SER A 90 -0.97 -3.91 2.96
CA SER A 90 -1.11 -3.35 1.61
C SER A 90 0.08 -3.71 0.72
N ASP A 91 1.30 -3.54 1.24
CA ASP A 91 2.53 -3.86 0.52
C ASP A 91 2.60 -5.35 0.14
N GLU A 92 2.14 -6.23 1.02
CA GLU A 92 2.08 -7.68 0.77
C GLU A 92 1.04 -8.05 -0.30
N VAL A 93 -0.12 -7.39 -0.30
CA VAL A 93 -1.15 -7.54 -1.33
C VAL A 93 -0.61 -7.10 -2.70
N ASP A 94 0.07 -5.96 -2.78
CA ASP A 94 0.61 -5.45 -4.04
C ASP A 94 1.77 -6.30 -4.57
N ARG A 95 2.63 -6.82 -3.68
CA ARG A 95 3.64 -7.83 -4.04
C ARG A 95 2.99 -9.10 -4.60
N SER A 96 1.89 -9.55 -4.00
CA SER A 96 1.15 -10.74 -4.45
C SER A 96 0.50 -10.54 -5.82
N LYS A 97 -0.14 -9.37 -6.05
CA LYS A 97 -0.67 -9.00 -7.38
C LYS A 97 0.45 -8.94 -8.43
N THR A 98 1.59 -8.35 -8.08
CA THR A 98 2.75 -8.24 -8.98
C THR A 98 3.29 -9.63 -9.35
N LYS A 99 3.47 -10.54 -8.38
CA LYS A 99 3.86 -11.93 -8.63
C LYS A 99 2.89 -12.65 -9.57
N ARG A 100 1.57 -12.49 -9.36
CA ARG A 100 0.54 -13.05 -10.25
C ARG A 100 0.63 -12.50 -11.68
N ARG A 101 0.88 -11.19 -11.84
CA ARG A 101 1.06 -10.57 -13.17
C ARG A 101 2.30 -11.13 -13.88
N ILE A 102 3.43 -11.20 -13.19
CA ILE A 102 4.68 -11.78 -13.72
C ILE A 102 4.46 -13.24 -14.12
N TYR A 103 3.79 -14.02 -13.27
CA TYR A 103 3.46 -15.41 -13.55
C TYR A 103 2.60 -15.57 -14.81
N LYS A 104 1.54 -14.76 -14.95
CA LYS A 104 0.70 -14.75 -16.16
C LYS A 104 1.51 -14.43 -17.41
N VAL A 105 2.40 -13.43 -17.36
CA VAL A 105 3.28 -13.06 -18.49
C VAL A 105 4.22 -14.19 -18.85
N ARG A 106 4.87 -14.83 -17.87
CA ARG A 106 5.79 -15.96 -18.08
C ARG A 106 5.11 -17.19 -18.69
N ARG A 107 3.82 -17.38 -18.41
CA ARG A 107 3.02 -18.52 -18.93
C ARG A 107 2.25 -18.23 -20.22
N GLN A 108 2.36 -17.04 -20.81
CA GLN A 108 1.67 -16.73 -22.06
C GLN A 108 2.09 -17.71 -23.16
N THR A 109 1.12 -18.52 -23.57
CA THR A 109 1.28 -19.47 -24.67
C THR A 109 1.25 -18.72 -26.00
N TYR A 110 1.72 -19.35 -27.10
CA TYR A 110 1.61 -18.76 -28.44
C TYR A 110 0.16 -18.38 -28.79
N LYS A 111 -0.83 -19.14 -28.29
CA LYS A 111 -2.26 -18.86 -28.46
C LYS A 111 -2.68 -17.56 -27.77
N ASP A 112 -2.18 -17.27 -26.57
CA ASP A 112 -2.49 -16.01 -25.87
C ASP A 112 -1.88 -14.79 -26.57
N ARG A 113 -0.71 -14.96 -27.17
CA ARG A 113 -0.05 -13.90 -27.95
C ARG A 113 -0.80 -13.61 -29.25
N ILE A 114 -1.32 -14.65 -29.91
CA ILE A 114 -2.20 -14.51 -31.08
C ILE A 114 -3.52 -13.83 -30.69
N ARG A 115 -4.11 -14.20 -29.54
CA ARG A 115 -5.31 -13.54 -29.00
C ARG A 115 -5.10 -12.04 -28.76
N ALA A 116 -3.93 -11.63 -28.27
CA ALA A 116 -3.60 -10.23 -28.06
C ALA A 116 -3.52 -9.42 -29.38
N LEU A 117 -3.29 -10.09 -30.51
CA LEU A 117 -3.19 -9.49 -31.85
C LEU A 117 -4.44 -9.75 -32.70
N LEU A 118 -5.53 -10.25 -32.10
CA LEU A 118 -6.71 -10.71 -32.84
C LEU A 118 -7.35 -9.60 -33.70
N THR A 119 -7.43 -8.38 -33.18
CA THR A 119 -8.00 -7.22 -33.89
C THR A 119 -7.18 -6.83 -35.12
N GLU A 120 -5.85 -6.91 -35.02
CA GLU A 120 -4.94 -6.65 -36.13
C GLU A 120 -5.04 -7.77 -37.18
N ILE A 121 -5.08 -9.03 -36.74
CA ILE A 121 -5.29 -10.19 -37.61
C ILE A 121 -6.64 -10.07 -38.34
N ASP A 122 -7.69 -9.65 -37.66
CA ASP A 122 -9.01 -9.40 -38.24
C ASP A 122 -8.95 -8.32 -39.33
N MET A 123 -8.24 -7.21 -39.10
CA MET A 123 -8.08 -6.18 -40.13
C MET A 123 -7.33 -6.70 -41.34
N LEU A 124 -6.18 -7.35 -41.14
CA LEU A 124 -5.37 -7.92 -42.22
C LEU A 124 -6.16 -8.98 -43.02
N ARG A 125 -6.98 -9.78 -42.34
CA ARG A 125 -7.74 -10.87 -42.97
C ARG A 125 -9.02 -10.38 -43.65
N LYS A 126 -9.80 -9.53 -42.99
CA LYS A 126 -11.16 -9.13 -43.44
C LYS A 126 -11.15 -7.86 -44.28
N LYS A 127 -10.28 -6.88 -43.98
CA LYS A 127 -10.21 -5.62 -44.74
C LYS A 127 -9.20 -5.67 -45.88
N GLU A 128 -8.01 -6.24 -45.63
CA GLU A 128 -6.94 -6.27 -46.63
C GLU A 128 -6.92 -7.57 -47.45
N GLY A 129 -7.66 -8.61 -47.03
CA GLY A 129 -7.80 -9.86 -47.79
C GLY A 129 -6.56 -10.75 -47.82
N LEU A 130 -5.57 -10.50 -46.96
CA LEU A 130 -4.28 -11.21 -46.97
C LEU A 130 -4.42 -12.70 -46.65
N SER A 131 -3.57 -13.52 -47.26
CA SER A 131 -3.47 -14.95 -46.98
C SER A 131 -2.83 -15.22 -45.61
N TRP A 132 -3.11 -16.38 -45.00
CA TRP A 132 -2.52 -16.75 -43.70
C TRP A 132 -0.99 -16.77 -43.71
N SER A 133 -0.39 -17.06 -44.86
CA SER A 133 1.07 -17.05 -45.05
C SER A 133 1.61 -15.62 -44.99
N GLU A 134 0.96 -14.69 -45.69
CA GLU A 134 1.34 -13.26 -45.68
C GLU A 134 1.14 -12.64 -44.30
N ILE A 135 0.01 -12.93 -43.65
CA ILE A 135 -0.26 -12.48 -42.28
C ILE A 135 0.81 -13.01 -41.32
N ALA A 136 1.20 -14.29 -41.42
CA ALA A 136 2.24 -14.86 -40.56
C ALA A 136 3.59 -14.16 -40.74
N VAL A 137 3.99 -13.86 -41.98
CA VAL A 137 5.22 -13.12 -42.30
C VAL A 137 5.16 -11.69 -41.77
N TYR A 138 4.03 -11.00 -41.97
CA TYR A 138 3.80 -9.65 -41.46
C TYR A 138 3.91 -9.62 -39.93
N LEU A 139 3.20 -10.51 -39.23
CA LEU A 139 3.22 -10.59 -37.76
C LEU A 139 4.61 -10.90 -37.22
N GLN A 140 5.40 -11.72 -37.92
CA GLN A 140 6.80 -11.95 -37.52
C GLN A 140 7.69 -10.71 -37.67
N ARG A 141 7.46 -9.91 -38.71
CA ARG A 141 8.23 -8.69 -38.97
C ARG A 141 7.83 -7.58 -37.99
N ALA A 142 6.54 -7.32 -37.85
CA ALA A 142 6.00 -6.27 -36.98
C ALA A 142 6.14 -6.60 -35.49
N HIS A 143 5.87 -7.86 -35.11
CA HIS A 143 5.79 -8.30 -33.70
C HIS A 143 6.87 -9.33 -33.32
N ARG A 144 8.10 -9.13 -33.80
CA ARG A 144 9.24 -10.06 -33.56
C ARG A 144 9.44 -10.41 -32.07
N LYS A 145 9.25 -9.44 -31.18
CA LYS A 145 9.39 -9.61 -29.72
C LYS A 145 8.30 -10.52 -29.15
N TYR A 146 7.07 -10.46 -29.68
CA TYR A 146 5.97 -11.31 -29.23
C TYR A 146 6.23 -12.78 -29.54
N PHE A 147 6.89 -13.13 -30.64
CA PHE A 147 7.13 -14.53 -30.99
C PHE A 147 8.49 -15.06 -30.50
N ALA A 148 9.22 -14.28 -29.70
CA ALA A 148 10.56 -14.62 -29.19
C ALA A 148 11.51 -15.11 -30.30
N GLY A 149 11.39 -14.54 -31.50
CA GLY A 149 12.19 -14.92 -32.67
C GLY A 149 11.85 -16.27 -33.30
N LYS A 150 10.85 -17.03 -32.82
CA LYS A 150 10.44 -18.29 -33.45
C LYS A 150 9.63 -18.03 -34.73
N ARG A 151 9.70 -18.97 -35.66
CA ARG A 151 8.88 -18.97 -36.88
C ARG A 151 7.42 -19.26 -36.57
N LEU A 152 6.54 -18.35 -37.01
CA LEU A 152 5.09 -18.51 -36.90
C LEU A 152 4.59 -19.29 -38.12
N SER A 153 4.04 -20.48 -37.91
CA SER A 153 3.46 -21.28 -39.00
C SER A 153 2.07 -20.74 -39.36
N ALA A 154 1.81 -20.54 -40.66
CA ALA A 154 0.51 -20.13 -41.19
C ALA A 154 -0.62 -21.11 -40.79
N SER A 155 -0.33 -22.42 -40.79
CA SER A 155 -1.26 -23.46 -40.35
C SER A 155 -1.60 -23.35 -38.86
N TYR A 156 -0.60 -23.01 -38.03
CA TYR A 156 -0.81 -22.80 -36.60
C TYR A 156 -1.59 -21.51 -36.33
N LEU A 157 -1.26 -20.42 -37.03
CA LEU A 157 -1.97 -19.14 -36.94
C LEU A 157 -3.46 -19.30 -37.28
N ARG A 158 -3.77 -19.98 -38.38
CA ARG A 158 -5.17 -20.26 -38.78
C ARG A 158 -5.92 -21.07 -37.72
N ARG A 159 -5.32 -22.14 -37.19
CA ARG A 159 -5.94 -22.97 -36.14
C ARG A 159 -6.17 -22.16 -34.86
N ALA A 160 -5.16 -21.42 -34.42
CA ALA A 160 -5.26 -20.59 -33.23
C ALA A 160 -6.30 -19.48 -33.38
N TYR A 161 -6.42 -18.87 -34.56
CA TYR A 161 -7.43 -17.87 -34.87
C TYR A 161 -8.86 -18.46 -34.87
N ASN A 162 -9.05 -19.60 -35.53
CA ASN A 162 -10.35 -20.30 -35.56
C ASN A 162 -10.80 -20.77 -34.18
N ASP A 163 -9.87 -21.13 -33.30
CA ASP A 163 -10.16 -21.49 -31.90
C ASP A 163 -10.60 -20.30 -31.02
N LEU A 164 -10.40 -19.06 -31.49
CA LEU A 164 -10.61 -17.83 -30.73
C LEU A 164 -11.90 -17.08 -31.10
N ILE A 165 -12.50 -17.43 -32.24
CA ILE A 165 -13.75 -16.90 -32.78
C ILE A 165 -14.85 -17.91 -32.51
#